data_AF-A0A6L7MAH7-F1
#
_entry.id   AF-A0A6L7MAH7-F1
#
_cell.length_a   1.000
_cell.length_b   1.000
_cell.length_c   1.000
_cell.angle_alpha   90.00
_cell.angle_beta   90.00
_cell.angle_gamma   90.00
#
_symmetry.space_group_name_H-M   'P 1'
#
loop_
_entity.id
_entity.type
_entity.pdbx_description
1 polymer ?
#
loop_
_entity_poly.entity_id
_entity_poly.type
_entity_poly.pdbx_seq_one_letter_code
_entity_poly.pdbx_strand_id
1 'polypeptide(L)'
;MKKLLAAVFVLCIFAVNQGVASESYLDLAEVRSFIDDFSERYQYPKSSLTALIGNVEKQVQVLDAIQRPAEKKKNWREYREIFITPKRINEGLQFWAQNAVILEAAERQFGIPPEIVVAIIGVETFYGRYKGRYPVLDSLVTLGFEYEPRKKFFRSELEHFLLLTKEEALDPSVIKGSYAGAMGKSQFISSSYRRYAVDFDENGKRDL
;
A
#
# COMPACT_ATOMS: atom_id res chain seq x y z
N MET A 1 66.61 21.59 -39.88
CA MET A 1 65.30 22.00 -40.45
C MET A 1 64.34 20.84 -40.36
N LYS A 2 63.14 21.11 -39.83
CA LYS A 2 61.85 20.37 -39.89
C LYS A 2 61.27 20.14 -38.49
N LYS A 3 60.33 21.02 -38.15
CA LYS A 3 59.46 20.97 -36.98
C LYS A 3 58.48 19.80 -37.15
N LEU A 4 58.32 18.94 -36.14
CA LEU A 4 57.28 17.92 -36.11
C LEU A 4 56.11 18.49 -35.28
N LEU A 5 55.01 18.86 -35.96
CA LEU A 5 53.75 19.21 -35.30
C LEU A 5 53.11 17.90 -34.79
N ALA A 6 52.87 17.81 -33.48
CA ALA A 6 51.97 16.83 -32.92
C ALA A 6 50.54 17.38 -32.97
N ALA A 7 49.68 16.80 -33.82
CA ALA A 7 48.25 17.08 -33.83
C ALA A 7 47.58 16.27 -32.71
N VAL A 8 47.07 16.96 -31.69
CA VAL A 8 46.24 16.35 -30.65
C VAL A 8 44.82 16.26 -31.19
N PHE A 9 44.38 15.05 -31.55
CA PHE A 9 42.99 14.77 -31.90
C PHE A 9 42.22 14.55 -30.59
N VAL A 10 41.49 15.57 -30.14
CA VAL A 10 40.54 15.43 -29.02
C VAL A 10 39.29 14.75 -29.57
N LEU A 11 39.15 13.46 -29.30
CA LEU A 11 37.95 12.69 -29.62
C LEU A 11 36.89 12.99 -28.54
N CYS A 12 35.98 13.94 -28.80
CA CYS A 12 34.81 14.14 -27.96
C CYS A 12 33.85 12.95 -28.13
N ILE A 13 33.89 12.02 -27.19
CA ILE A 13 32.87 10.97 -27.07
C ILE A 13 31.61 11.64 -26.50
N PHE A 14 30.64 11.93 -27.36
CA PHE A 14 29.27 12.20 -26.93
C PHE A 14 28.69 10.89 -26.39
N ALA A 15 28.62 10.75 -25.07
CA ALA A 15 27.81 9.72 -24.46
C ALA A 15 26.34 10.04 -24.75
N VAL A 16 25.77 9.35 -25.75
CA VAL A 16 24.32 9.31 -25.94
C VAL A 16 23.76 8.59 -24.73
N ASN A 17 23.22 9.35 -23.79
CA ASN A 17 22.47 8.80 -22.68
C ASN A 17 21.14 8.32 -23.28
N GLN A 18 21.11 7.05 -23.70
CA GLN A 18 19.88 6.36 -24.07
C GLN A 18 19.07 6.24 -22.78
N GLY A 19 18.19 7.22 -22.54
CA GLY A 19 17.18 7.10 -21.52
C GLY A 19 16.33 5.89 -21.86
N VAL A 20 16.54 4.78 -21.16
CA VAL A 20 15.63 3.65 -21.20
C VAL A 20 14.30 4.19 -20.72
N ALA A 21 13.33 4.34 -21.62
CA ALA A 21 11.97 4.66 -21.24
C ALA A 21 11.54 3.58 -20.23
N SER A 22 11.13 3.98 -19.03
CA SER A 22 10.54 3.05 -18.08
C SER A 22 9.36 2.38 -18.78
N GLU A 23 9.40 1.06 -18.95
CA GLU A 23 8.26 0.32 -19.52
C GLU A 23 7.01 0.66 -18.71
N SER A 24 5.96 1.12 -19.40
CA SER A 24 4.70 1.42 -18.75
C SER A 24 3.98 0.10 -18.46
N TYR A 25 3.28 0.01 -17.32
CA TYR A 25 2.39 -1.14 -17.08
C TYR A 25 1.36 -1.31 -18.20
N LEU A 26 0.99 -0.24 -18.92
CA LEU A 26 0.06 -0.31 -20.05
C LEU A 26 0.61 -1.13 -21.24
N ASP A 27 1.92 -1.37 -21.30
CA ASP A 27 2.55 -2.19 -22.34
C ASP A 27 2.34 -3.70 -22.09
N LEU A 28 1.98 -4.09 -20.87
CA LEU A 28 1.69 -5.47 -20.51
C LEU A 28 0.28 -5.89 -20.95
N ALA A 29 0.18 -6.98 -21.71
CA ALA A 29 -1.10 -7.53 -22.18
C ALA A 29 -2.04 -7.88 -21.02
N GLU A 30 -1.50 -8.43 -19.91
CA GLU A 30 -2.27 -8.77 -18.72
C GLU A 30 -2.88 -7.53 -18.03
N VAL A 31 -2.20 -6.37 -18.08
CA VAL A 31 -2.72 -5.11 -17.53
C VAL A 31 -3.85 -4.57 -18.40
N ARG A 32 -3.69 -4.59 -19.73
CA ARG A 32 -4.77 -4.20 -20.66
C ARG A 32 -6.00 -5.09 -20.48
N SER A 33 -5.80 -6.40 -20.34
CA SER A 33 -6.89 -7.33 -20.08
C SER A 33 -7.60 -7.07 -18.75
N PHE A 34 -6.84 -6.74 -17.68
CA PHE A 34 -7.44 -6.34 -16.40
C PHE A 34 -8.26 -5.06 -16.54
N ILE A 35 -7.77 -4.06 -17.26
CA ILE A 35 -8.48 -2.78 -17.49
C ILE A 35 -9.80 -3.03 -18.22
N ASP A 36 -9.77 -3.85 -19.27
CA ASP A 36 -10.95 -4.17 -20.08
C ASP A 36 -12.01 -4.89 -19.24
N ASP A 37 -11.60 -5.96 -18.55
CA ASP A 37 -12.50 -6.75 -17.70
C ASP A 37 -13.08 -5.92 -16.55
N PHE A 38 -12.26 -5.13 -15.85
CA PHE A 38 -12.74 -4.27 -14.77
C PHE A 38 -13.70 -3.19 -15.28
N SER A 39 -13.38 -2.57 -16.42
CA SER A 39 -14.24 -1.54 -17.03
C SER A 39 -15.61 -2.11 -17.41
N GLU A 40 -15.63 -3.30 -18.02
CA GLU A 40 -16.85 -3.99 -18.43
C GLU A 40 -17.69 -4.43 -17.22
N ARG A 41 -17.08 -5.14 -16.26
CA ARG A 41 -17.79 -5.68 -15.09
C ARG A 41 -18.39 -4.60 -14.19
N TYR A 42 -17.68 -3.48 -14.00
CA TYR A 42 -18.04 -2.46 -13.01
C TYR A 42 -18.49 -1.13 -13.60
N GLN A 43 -18.65 -1.07 -14.93
CA GLN A 43 -19.00 0.14 -15.67
C GLN A 43 -18.09 1.31 -15.25
N TYR A 44 -16.80 1.01 -15.09
CA TYR A 44 -15.78 1.99 -14.73
C TYR A 44 -15.20 2.58 -16.02
N PRO A 45 -15.08 3.91 -16.17
CA PRO A 45 -14.57 4.49 -17.42
C PRO A 45 -13.16 4.00 -17.75
N LYS A 46 -13.03 3.26 -18.86
CA LYS A 46 -11.76 2.70 -19.33
C LYS A 46 -10.66 3.76 -19.43
N SER A 47 -10.98 4.94 -19.98
CA SER A 47 -10.05 6.06 -20.09
C SER A 47 -9.49 6.52 -18.74
N SER A 48 -10.34 6.60 -17.71
CA SER A 48 -9.92 6.98 -16.37
C SER A 48 -9.02 5.91 -15.75
N LEU A 49 -9.37 4.63 -15.91
CA LEU A 49 -8.56 3.53 -15.38
C LEU A 49 -7.22 3.39 -16.11
N THR A 50 -7.19 3.59 -17.43
CA THR A 50 -5.96 3.64 -18.23
C THR A 50 -5.07 4.80 -17.80
N ALA A 51 -5.63 6.00 -17.60
CA ALA A 51 -4.85 7.14 -17.12
C ALA A 51 -4.30 6.89 -15.71
N LEU A 52 -5.10 6.30 -14.82
CA LEU A 52 -4.69 5.98 -13.46
C LEU A 52 -3.53 4.98 -13.43
N ILE A 53 -3.67 3.84 -14.12
CA ILE A 53 -2.63 2.80 -14.18
C ILE A 53 -1.41 3.26 -15.00
N GLY A 54 -1.59 4.11 -16.00
CA GLY A 54 -0.50 4.68 -16.79
C GLY A 54 0.47 5.54 -15.99
N ASN A 55 0.02 6.09 -14.86
CA ASN A 55 0.85 6.89 -13.94
C ASN A 55 1.48 6.06 -12.81
N VAL A 56 1.25 4.75 -12.77
CA VAL A 56 1.79 3.90 -11.71
C VAL A 56 3.27 3.66 -11.92
N GLU A 57 4.05 3.89 -10.87
CA GLU A 57 5.47 3.58 -10.84
C GLU A 57 5.73 2.22 -10.20
N LYS A 58 6.64 1.44 -10.79
CA LYS A 58 7.06 0.15 -10.23
C LYS A 58 7.73 0.34 -8.86
N GLN A 59 7.18 -0.30 -7.84
CA GLN A 59 7.71 -0.23 -6.48
C GLN A 59 8.70 -1.37 -6.20
N VAL A 60 9.97 -1.22 -6.61
CA VAL A 60 11.02 -2.26 -6.38
C VAL A 60 11.14 -2.63 -4.90
N GLN A 61 11.10 -1.64 -4.02
CA GLN A 61 11.11 -1.81 -2.57
C GLN A 61 9.96 -2.66 -2.01
N VAL A 62 8.81 -2.72 -2.70
CA VAL A 62 7.68 -3.57 -2.33
C VAL A 62 7.98 -5.04 -2.64
N LEU A 63 8.58 -5.32 -3.80
CA LEU A 63 9.01 -6.66 -4.20
C LEU A 63 10.08 -7.22 -3.27
N ASP A 64 10.97 -6.37 -2.75
CA ASP A 64 11.96 -6.78 -1.75
C ASP A 64 11.33 -7.05 -0.39
N ALA A 65 10.41 -6.19 0.06
CA ALA A 65 9.76 -6.29 1.37
C ALA A 65 8.94 -7.58 1.51
N ILE A 66 8.17 -7.95 0.48
CA ILE A 66 7.30 -9.13 0.53
C ILE A 66 8.06 -10.45 0.65
N GLN A 67 9.34 -10.49 0.27
CA GLN A 67 10.19 -11.67 0.37
C GLN A 67 10.82 -11.88 1.75
N ARG A 68 10.75 -10.87 2.65
CA ARG A 68 11.50 -10.86 3.91
C ARG A 68 10.62 -10.58 5.15
N PRO A 69 9.59 -11.39 5.44
CA PRO A 69 8.76 -11.18 6.63
C PRO A 69 9.58 -11.37 7.93
N ALA A 70 9.47 -10.41 8.85
CA ALA A 70 10.22 -10.39 10.11
C ALA A 70 9.84 -11.54 11.06
N GLU A 71 8.57 -11.95 11.02
CA GLU A 71 7.99 -13.01 11.87
C GLU A 71 8.68 -14.36 11.69
N LYS A 72 9.22 -14.63 10.49
CA LYS A 72 9.87 -15.91 10.18
C LYS A 72 11.25 -16.09 10.82
N LYS A 73 11.79 -15.07 11.51
CA LYS A 73 13.19 -15.06 11.96
C LYS A 73 13.38 -15.03 13.48
N LYS A 74 12.34 -14.78 14.27
CA LYS A 74 12.43 -14.55 15.72
C LYS A 74 11.67 -15.62 16.49
N ASN A 75 12.19 -16.06 17.64
CA ASN A 75 11.41 -16.89 18.55
C ASN A 75 10.37 -16.04 19.31
N TRP A 76 9.45 -16.70 20.02
CA TRP A 76 8.36 -16.00 20.72
C TRP A 76 8.85 -14.92 21.70
N ARG A 77 9.91 -15.21 22.48
CA ARG A 77 10.42 -14.25 23.46
C ARG A 77 10.92 -12.99 22.78
N GLU A 78 11.73 -13.14 21.73
CA GLU A 78 12.26 -12.02 20.95
C GLU A 78 11.16 -11.25 20.22
N TYR A 79 10.13 -11.95 19.72
CA TYR A 79 9.01 -11.32 19.03
C TYR A 79 8.14 -10.50 19.98
N ARG A 80 7.84 -11.05 21.16
CA ARG A 80 7.04 -10.39 22.21
C ARG A 80 7.67 -9.06 22.64
N GLU A 81 9.00 -9.01 22.76
CA GLU A 81 9.74 -7.81 23.18
C GLU A 81 9.61 -6.63 22.20
N ILE A 82 9.21 -6.86 20.95
CA ILE A 82 8.95 -5.80 19.96
C ILE A 82 7.68 -5.00 20.30
N PHE A 83 6.68 -5.68 20.87
CA PHE A 83 5.35 -5.11 21.11
C PHE A 83 5.14 -4.75 22.57
N ILE A 84 5.53 -5.63 23.48
CA ILE A 84 5.30 -5.46 24.92
C ILE A 84 6.43 -4.62 25.52
N THR A 85 6.33 -3.30 25.33
CA THR A 85 7.29 -2.31 25.85
C THR A 85 6.57 -1.29 26.72
N PRO A 86 7.24 -0.70 27.75
CA PRO A 86 6.64 0.33 28.58
C PRO A 86 6.06 1.49 27.75
N LYS A 87 6.77 1.88 26.68
CA LYS A 87 6.33 2.93 25.76
C LYS A 87 5.01 2.57 25.07
N ARG A 88 4.90 1.38 24.46
CA ARG A 88 3.67 0.98 23.73
C ARG A 88 2.49 0.78 24.68
N ILE A 89 2.73 0.33 25.91
CA ILE A 89 1.70 0.22 26.95
C ILE A 89 1.19 1.61 27.34
N ASN A 90 2.09 2.55 27.65
CA ASN A 90 1.69 3.90 28.05
C ASN A 90 0.91 4.64 26.95
N GLU A 91 1.34 4.50 25.69
CA GLU A 91 0.61 5.10 24.56
C GLU A 91 -0.73 4.39 24.30
N GLY A 92 -0.84 3.11 24.62
CA GLY A 92 -2.11 2.38 24.57
C GLY A 92 -3.11 2.85 25.62
N LEU A 93 -2.65 3.13 26.84
CA LEU A 93 -3.47 3.73 27.88
C LEU A 93 -3.95 5.13 27.49
N GLN A 94 -3.09 5.93 26.85
CA GLN A 94 -3.46 7.24 26.32
C GLN A 94 -4.48 7.13 25.19
N PHE A 95 -4.25 6.24 24.22
CA PHE A 95 -5.18 6.00 23.13
C PHE A 95 -6.54 5.52 23.65
N TRP A 96 -6.56 4.61 24.62
CA TRP A 96 -7.80 4.18 25.28
C TRP A 96 -8.50 5.37 25.91
N ALA A 97 -7.83 6.14 26.77
CA ALA A 97 -8.45 7.27 27.46
C ALA A 97 -9.05 8.29 26.49
N GLN A 98 -8.38 8.56 25.37
CA GLN A 98 -8.87 9.48 24.33
C GLN A 98 -10.09 8.96 23.56
N ASN A 99 -10.26 7.63 23.48
CA ASN A 99 -11.30 6.98 22.68
C ASN A 99 -12.30 6.18 23.53
N ALA A 100 -12.33 6.39 24.85
CA ALA A 100 -13.09 5.56 25.80
C ALA A 100 -14.56 5.43 25.42
N VAL A 101 -15.21 6.54 25.05
CA VAL A 101 -16.63 6.57 24.65
C VAL A 101 -16.88 5.69 23.42
N ILE A 102 -16.02 5.80 22.39
CA ILE A 102 -16.14 5.03 21.16
C ILE A 102 -15.86 3.54 21.42
N LEU A 103 -14.85 3.23 22.24
CA LEU A 103 -14.49 1.86 22.59
C LEU A 103 -15.61 1.16 23.37
N GLU A 104 -16.21 1.83 24.35
CA GLU A 104 -17.37 1.30 25.08
C GLU A 104 -18.60 1.12 24.18
N ALA A 105 -18.83 2.06 23.24
CA ALA A 105 -19.91 1.91 22.26
C ALA A 105 -19.67 0.69 21.35
N ALA A 106 -18.44 0.51 20.88
CA ALA A 106 -18.06 -0.64 20.06
C ALA A 106 -18.18 -1.96 20.82
N GLU A 107 -17.81 -1.98 22.10
CA GLU A 107 -18.02 -3.14 22.98
C GLU A 107 -19.51 -3.48 23.12
N ARG A 108 -20.37 -2.49 23.39
CA ARG A 108 -21.82 -2.71 23.50
C ARG A 108 -22.44 -3.23 22.20
N GLN A 109 -21.96 -2.73 21.06
CA GLN A 109 -22.52 -3.08 19.75
C GLN A 109 -22.01 -4.42 19.22
N PHE A 110 -20.71 -4.69 19.36
CA PHE A 110 -20.06 -5.86 18.75
C PHE A 110 -19.64 -6.94 19.73
N GLY A 111 -19.71 -6.68 21.05
CA GLY A 111 -19.28 -7.63 22.09
C GLY A 111 -17.76 -7.84 22.16
N ILE A 112 -16.97 -6.91 21.60
CA ILE A 112 -15.51 -7.01 21.56
C ILE A 112 -14.94 -6.18 22.73
N PRO A 113 -14.16 -6.79 23.64
CA PRO A 113 -13.53 -6.05 24.73
C PRO A 113 -12.60 -4.93 24.22
N PRO A 114 -12.67 -3.72 24.80
CA PRO A 114 -11.85 -2.57 24.37
C PRO A 114 -10.35 -2.86 24.30
N GLU A 115 -9.81 -3.65 25.22
CA GLU A 115 -8.39 -4.01 25.26
C GLU A 115 -7.94 -4.75 23.99
N ILE A 116 -8.83 -5.51 23.34
CA ILE A 116 -8.53 -6.21 22.08
C ILE A 116 -8.41 -5.20 20.94
N VAL A 117 -9.34 -4.26 20.84
CA VAL A 117 -9.32 -3.20 19.82
C VAL A 117 -8.06 -2.34 19.98
N VAL A 118 -7.77 -1.90 21.21
CA VAL A 118 -6.57 -1.11 21.53
C VAL A 118 -5.31 -1.90 21.22
N ALA A 119 -5.23 -3.19 21.59
CA ALA A 119 -4.07 -4.03 21.30
C ALA A 119 -3.82 -4.21 19.81
N ILE A 120 -4.86 -4.47 19.00
CA ILE A 120 -4.74 -4.60 17.55
C ILE A 120 -4.21 -3.31 16.92
N ILE A 121 -4.85 -2.17 17.20
CA ILE A 121 -4.41 -0.87 16.68
C ILE A 121 -2.98 -0.55 17.14
N GLY A 122 -2.66 -0.91 18.38
CA GLY A 122 -1.33 -0.76 18.96
C GLY A 122 -0.28 -1.58 18.24
N VAL A 123 -0.55 -2.85 17.94
CA VAL A 123 0.35 -3.75 17.20
C VAL A 123 0.54 -3.29 15.76
N GLU A 124 -0.56 -3.00 15.05
CA GLU A 124 -0.56 -2.71 13.62
C GLU A 124 0.15 -1.41 13.28
N THR A 125 -0.18 -0.32 13.97
CA THR A 125 0.28 1.02 13.56
C THR A 125 0.90 1.84 14.68
N PHE A 126 1.04 1.28 15.88
CA PHE A 126 1.40 2.05 17.07
C PHE A 126 0.42 3.23 17.21
N TYR A 127 -0.87 2.91 17.30
CA TYR A 127 -1.94 3.88 17.51
C TYR A 127 -2.03 4.97 16.43
N GLY A 128 -1.74 4.59 15.17
CA GLY A 128 -1.80 5.47 14.01
C GLY A 128 -0.50 6.22 13.68
N ARG A 129 0.58 6.01 14.42
CA ARG A 129 1.88 6.65 14.14
C ARG A 129 2.53 6.12 12.86
N TYR A 130 2.35 4.84 12.56
CA TYR A 130 2.96 4.15 11.42
C TYR A 130 1.90 3.46 10.56
N LYS A 131 1.13 4.24 9.80
CA LYS A 131 0.08 3.73 8.89
C LYS A 131 0.60 3.20 7.55
N GLY A 132 1.91 3.26 7.34
CA GLY A 132 2.56 2.95 6.08
C GLY A 132 2.85 4.19 5.23
N ARG A 133 3.67 4.00 4.20
CA ARG A 133 4.24 5.08 3.37
C ARG A 133 4.18 4.80 1.87
N TYR A 134 3.83 3.58 1.49
CA TYR A 134 3.84 3.13 0.11
C TYR A 134 2.53 3.57 -0.55
N PRO A 135 2.54 4.05 -1.81
CA PRO A 135 1.30 4.26 -2.57
C PRO A 135 0.59 2.92 -2.72
N VAL A 136 -0.67 2.84 -2.29
CA VAL A 136 -1.41 1.57 -2.28
C VAL A 136 -1.67 1.08 -3.70
N LEU A 137 -2.08 1.98 -4.60
CA LEU A 137 -2.26 1.68 -6.02
C LEU A 137 -1.00 1.05 -6.61
N ASP A 138 0.13 1.74 -6.49
CA ASP A 138 1.40 1.27 -7.06
C ASP A 138 1.82 -0.07 -6.47
N SER A 139 1.68 -0.23 -5.16
CA SER A 139 2.02 -1.49 -4.48
C SER A 139 1.19 -2.66 -5.00
N LEU A 140 -0.12 -2.47 -5.17
CA LEU A 140 -1.04 -3.50 -5.63
C LEU A 140 -0.85 -3.81 -7.13
N VAL A 141 -0.54 -2.81 -7.96
CA VAL A 141 -0.19 -3.03 -9.38
C VAL A 141 1.15 -3.77 -9.48
N THR A 142 2.20 -3.31 -8.80
CA THR A 142 3.51 -3.99 -8.82
C THR A 142 3.37 -5.45 -8.35
N LEU A 143 2.70 -5.70 -7.23
CA LEU A 143 2.52 -7.07 -6.74
C LEU A 143 1.56 -7.90 -7.62
N GLY A 144 0.50 -7.27 -8.12
CA GLY A 144 -0.52 -7.90 -8.95
C GLY A 144 -0.05 -8.23 -10.37
N PHE A 145 1.03 -7.64 -10.86
CA PHE A 145 1.53 -7.89 -12.21
C PHE A 145 2.95 -8.46 -12.26
N GLU A 146 3.74 -8.38 -11.19
CA GLU A 146 5.14 -8.84 -11.18
C GLU A 146 5.49 -9.82 -10.06
N TYR A 147 4.63 -10.04 -9.06
CA TYR A 147 4.90 -10.99 -7.97
C TYR A 147 4.16 -12.32 -8.17
N GLU A 148 4.76 -13.21 -8.96
CA GLU A 148 4.18 -14.51 -9.35
C GLU A 148 3.58 -15.34 -8.20
N PRO A 149 4.22 -15.50 -7.02
CA PRO A 149 3.67 -16.37 -5.96
C PRO A 149 2.27 -15.99 -5.46
N ARG A 150 1.89 -14.70 -5.54
CA ARG A 150 0.58 -14.21 -5.06
C ARG A 150 -0.11 -13.24 -6.03
N LYS A 151 0.29 -13.25 -7.30
CA LYS A 151 -0.22 -12.35 -8.36
C LYS A 151 -1.75 -12.25 -8.37
N LYS A 152 -2.44 -13.39 -8.34
CA LYS A 152 -3.92 -13.47 -8.35
C LYS A 152 -4.56 -12.80 -7.13
N PHE A 153 -3.96 -12.97 -5.95
CA PHE A 153 -4.45 -12.36 -4.71
C PHE A 153 -4.34 -10.83 -4.80
N PHE A 154 -3.18 -10.31 -5.21
CA PHE A 154 -2.99 -8.86 -5.30
C PHE A 154 -3.80 -8.21 -6.42
N ARG A 155 -4.10 -8.92 -7.51
CA ARG A 155 -5.09 -8.47 -8.50
C ARG A 155 -6.49 -8.34 -7.91
N SER A 156 -6.90 -9.30 -7.09
CA SER A 156 -8.18 -9.22 -6.39
C SER A 156 -8.20 -8.05 -5.41
N GLU A 157 -7.12 -7.82 -4.65
CA GLU A 157 -7.02 -6.64 -3.77
C GLU A 157 -6.97 -5.31 -4.53
N LEU A 158 -6.35 -5.26 -5.72
CA LEU A 158 -6.39 -4.10 -6.62
C LEU A 158 -7.82 -3.81 -7.09
N GLU A 159 -8.57 -4.85 -7.48
CA GLU A 159 -9.98 -4.73 -7.84
C GLU A 159 -10.81 -4.19 -6.66
N HIS A 160 -10.64 -4.76 -5.46
CA HIS A 160 -11.28 -4.24 -4.26
C HIS A 160 -10.86 -2.80 -3.95
N PHE A 161 -9.61 -2.42 -4.18
CA PHE A 161 -9.12 -1.07 -3.94
C PHE A 161 -9.79 -0.04 -4.87
N LEU A 162 -9.88 -0.35 -6.16
CA LEU A 162 -10.52 0.54 -7.14
C LEU A 162 -12.02 0.69 -6.87
N LEU A 163 -12.70 -0.38 -6.46
CA LEU A 163 -14.11 -0.31 -6.05
C LEU A 163 -14.29 0.49 -4.77
N LEU A 164 -13.43 0.25 -3.76
CA LEU A 164 -13.45 0.96 -2.49
C LEU A 164 -13.31 2.47 -2.71
N THR A 165 -12.34 2.88 -3.51
CA THR A 165 -12.07 4.31 -3.76
C THR A 165 -13.22 4.98 -4.51
N LYS A 166 -13.92 4.25 -5.39
CA LYS A 166 -15.17 4.71 -6.00
C LYS A 166 -16.31 4.81 -4.99
N GLU A 167 -16.48 3.81 -4.12
CA GLU A 167 -17.52 3.75 -3.09
C GLU A 167 -17.40 4.89 -2.07
N GLU A 168 -16.19 5.17 -1.60
CA GLU A 168 -15.91 6.20 -0.58
C GLU A 168 -15.54 7.58 -1.18
N ALA A 169 -15.62 7.72 -2.51
CA ALA A 169 -15.22 8.93 -3.23
C ALA A 169 -13.79 9.42 -2.88
N LEU A 170 -12.85 8.48 -2.76
CA LEU A 170 -11.44 8.73 -2.47
C LEU A 170 -10.62 8.80 -3.76
N ASP A 171 -9.58 9.63 -3.77
CA ASP A 171 -8.61 9.64 -4.86
C ASP A 171 -7.62 8.46 -4.70
N PRO A 172 -7.65 7.44 -5.58
CA PRO A 172 -6.77 6.27 -5.46
C PRO A 172 -5.28 6.60 -5.60
N SER A 173 -4.92 7.74 -6.20
CA SER A 173 -3.52 8.11 -6.47
C SER A 173 -2.77 8.61 -5.23
N VAL A 174 -3.48 9.02 -4.18
CA VAL A 174 -2.88 9.62 -2.97
C VAL A 174 -2.93 8.72 -1.74
N ILE A 175 -3.61 7.57 -1.80
CA ILE A 175 -3.76 6.67 -0.65
C ILE A 175 -2.43 5.96 -0.36
N LYS A 176 -2.02 6.03 0.90
CA LYS A 176 -0.80 5.39 1.41
C LYS A 176 -1.13 4.27 2.38
N GLY A 177 -0.26 3.26 2.39
CA GLY A 177 -0.41 2.08 3.23
C GLY A 177 0.89 1.29 3.38
N SER A 178 0.75 0.05 3.86
CA SER A 178 1.83 -0.91 3.88
C SER A 178 2.28 -1.30 2.47
N TYR A 179 3.43 -1.97 2.38
CA TYR A 179 3.93 -2.50 1.10
C TYR A 179 2.95 -3.49 0.46
N ALA A 180 2.03 -4.09 1.23
CA ALA A 180 1.03 -5.04 0.73
C ALA A 180 -0.35 -4.41 0.51
N GLY A 181 -0.47 -3.08 0.60
CA GLY A 181 -1.72 -2.36 0.39
C GLY A 181 -2.65 -2.30 1.60
N ALA A 182 -2.16 -2.61 2.81
CA ALA A 182 -2.94 -2.45 4.03
C ALA A 182 -3.03 -0.96 4.45
N MET A 183 -4.21 -0.51 4.87
CA MET A 183 -4.54 0.91 5.03
C MET A 183 -4.97 1.28 6.46
N GLY A 184 -4.75 2.54 6.82
CA GLY A 184 -5.28 3.14 8.04
C GLY A 184 -4.68 2.59 9.34
N LYS A 185 -5.31 2.94 10.47
CA LYS A 185 -4.88 2.52 11.82
C LYS A 185 -5.02 1.01 12.04
N SER A 186 -5.96 0.38 11.35
CA SER A 186 -6.27 -1.06 11.47
C SER A 186 -5.47 -1.94 10.51
N GLN A 187 -4.76 -1.35 9.54
CA GLN A 187 -4.07 -2.09 8.46
C GLN A 187 -5.01 -3.07 7.74
N PHE A 188 -6.23 -2.65 7.47
CA PHE A 188 -7.13 -3.44 6.61
C PHE A 188 -6.63 -3.43 5.16
N ILE A 189 -6.57 -4.61 4.56
CA ILE A 189 -6.49 -4.75 3.10
C ILE A 189 -7.83 -4.33 2.46
N SER A 190 -7.82 -4.04 1.18
CA SER A 190 -8.97 -3.48 0.45
C SER A 190 -10.23 -4.33 0.55
N SER A 191 -10.11 -5.66 0.46
CA SER A 191 -11.25 -6.57 0.62
C SER A 191 -11.84 -6.53 2.03
N SER A 192 -10.99 -6.52 3.06
CA SER A 192 -11.40 -6.38 4.46
C SER A 192 -12.06 -5.03 4.73
N TYR A 193 -11.53 -3.95 4.15
CA TYR A 193 -12.16 -2.64 4.22
C TYR A 193 -13.59 -2.73 3.70
N ARG A 194 -13.78 -3.10 2.43
CA ARG A 194 -15.11 -3.11 1.81
C ARG A 194 -16.12 -3.97 2.58
N ARG A 195 -15.65 -5.07 3.18
CA ARG A 195 -16.49 -6.05 3.87
C ARG A 195 -16.80 -5.70 5.34
N TYR A 196 -15.85 -5.13 6.06
CA TYR A 196 -15.94 -5.04 7.53
C TYR A 196 -15.85 -3.62 8.09
N ALA A 197 -15.36 -2.64 7.32
CA ALA A 197 -15.35 -1.27 7.79
C ALA A 197 -16.78 -0.75 7.94
N VAL A 198 -17.03 -0.01 9.02
CA VAL A 198 -18.30 0.63 9.35
C VAL A 198 -18.06 2.12 9.58
N ASP A 199 -19.04 2.93 9.18
CA ASP A 199 -19.09 4.36 9.51
C ASP A 199 -19.60 4.45 10.95
N PHE A 200 -18.67 4.56 11.89
CA PHE A 200 -18.96 4.43 13.32
C PHE A 200 -19.33 5.75 13.99
N ASP A 201 -19.00 6.89 13.36
CA ASP A 201 -19.40 8.23 13.79
C ASP A 201 -20.58 8.80 12.97
N GLU A 202 -21.14 7.99 12.06
CA GLU A 202 -22.33 8.28 11.24
C GLU A 202 -22.18 9.53 10.36
N ASN A 203 -20.96 9.80 9.90
CA ASN A 203 -20.64 10.98 9.09
C ASN A 203 -20.85 10.77 7.58
N GLY A 204 -21.29 9.57 7.18
CA GLY A 204 -21.53 9.14 5.80
C GLY A 204 -20.30 8.54 5.12
N LYS A 205 -19.18 8.36 5.82
CA LYS A 205 -17.94 7.80 5.29
C LYS A 205 -17.34 6.79 6.23
N ARG A 206 -16.73 5.77 5.65
CA ARG A 206 -15.85 4.87 6.40
C ARG A 206 -14.45 5.49 6.31
N ASP A 207 -13.79 5.75 7.45
CA ASP A 207 -12.44 6.33 7.48
C ASP A 207 -11.52 5.48 8.39
N LEU A 208 -10.40 4.99 7.85
CA LEU A 208 -9.47 4.09 8.56
C LEU A 208 -8.25 4.79 9.21
#